data_AF-A0A0F8ZWP0-F1
#
_entry.id   AF-A0A0F8ZWP0-F1
#
_cell.length_a   1.000
_cell.length_b   1.000
_cell.length_c   1.000
_cell.angle_alpha   90.00
_cell.angle_beta   90.00
_cell.angle_gamma   90.00
#
_symmetry.space_group_name_H-M   'P 1'
#
loop_
_entity.id
_entity.type
_entity.pdbx_description
1 polymer ?
#
loop_
_entity_poly.entity_id
_entity_poly.type
_entity_poly.pdbx_seq_one_letter_code
_entity_poly.pdbx_strand_id
1 'polypeptide(L)' 'MKGTTKLAVNLPSESVNRLRTYAEVHEITMTEALRMALGTQDFLTKEVCKGGKVLVEDKRGKFHQLLTV' A
#
# COMPACT_ATOMS: atom_id res chain seq x y z
N MET A 1 -21.22 11.96 -3.03
CA MET A 1 -21.07 11.50 -4.43
C MET A 1 -19.78 10.71 -4.55
N LYS A 2 -19.81 9.46 -5.02
CA LYS A 2 -18.59 8.77 -5.46
C LYS A 2 -18.28 9.25 -6.88
N GLY A 3 -17.42 10.25 -7.00
CA GLY A 3 -16.90 10.71 -8.28
C GLY A 3 -15.57 10.04 -8.61
N THR A 4 -15.27 9.84 -9.89
CA THR A 4 -13.92 9.52 -10.35
C THR A 4 -13.19 10.81 -10.69
N THR A 5 -11.95 10.94 -10.22
CA THR A 5 -11.09 12.10 -10.53
C THR A 5 -9.86 11.60 -11.26
N LYS A 6 -9.59 12.15 -12.45
CA LYS A 6 -8.37 11.88 -13.19
C LYS A 6 -7.24 12.70 -12.58
N LEU A 7 -6.18 12.03 -12.17
CA LEU A 7 -4.97 12.64 -11.61
C LEU A 7 -3.77 12.26 -12.50
N ALA A 8 -2.92 13.23 -12.80
CA ALA A 8 -1.63 13.01 -13.47
C ALA A 8 -0.52 13.46 -12.51
N VAL A 9 0.42 12.57 -12.22
CA VAL A 9 1.54 12.81 -11.31
C VAL A 9 2.82 12.23 -11.89
N ASN A 10 3.94 12.88 -11.60
CA ASN A 10 5.26 12.33 -11.86
C ASN A 10 5.68 11.50 -10.65
N LEU A 11 5.95 10.21 -10.88
CA LEU A 11 6.46 9.30 -9.87
C LEU A 11 7.85 8.81 -10.28
N PRO A 12 8.72 8.48 -9.31
CA PRO A 12 9.96 7.79 -9.62
C PRO A 12 9.68 6.52 -10.45
N SER A 13 10.51 6.26 -11.45
CA SER A 13 10.36 5.11 -12.34
C SER A 13 10.31 3.79 -11.56
N GLU A 14 11.09 3.69 -10.49
CA GLU A 14 11.08 2.55 -9.58
C GLU A 14 9.71 2.33 -8.94
N SER A 15 9.03 3.38 -8.46
CA SER A 15 7.69 3.28 -7.87
C SER A 15 6.66 2.80 -8.89
N VAL A 16 6.75 3.31 -10.13
CA VAL A 16 5.87 2.88 -11.23
C VAL A 16 6.10 1.39 -11.56
N ASN A 17 7.36 0.95 -11.57
CA ASN A 17 7.71 -0.45 -11.82
C ASN A 17 7.20 -1.37 -10.71
N ARG A 18 7.35 -0.98 -9.43
CA ARG A 18 6.81 -1.76 -8.30
C ARG A 18 5.29 -1.92 -8.39
N LEU A 19 4.57 -0.85 -8.73
CA LEU A 19 3.12 -0.90 -8.95
C LEU A 19 2.74 -1.80 -10.12
N ARG A 20 3.52 -1.78 -11.20
CA ARG A 20 3.31 -2.65 -12.37
C ARG A 20 3.49 -4.11 -12.01
N THR A 21 4.60 -4.46 -11.36
CA THR A 21 4.85 -5.84 -10.92
C THR A 21 3.76 -6.32 -9.97
N TYR A 22 3.31 -5.48 -9.04
CA TYR A 22 2.20 -5.81 -8.15
C TYR A 22 0.91 -6.08 -8.95
N ALA A 23 0.57 -5.21 -9.90
CA ALA A 23 -0.60 -5.36 -10.75
C ALA A 23 -0.55 -6.67 -11.57
N GLU A 24 0.60 -7.00 -12.14
CA GLU A 24 0.82 -8.23 -12.91
C GLU A 24 0.70 -9.49 -12.04
N VAL A 25 1.38 -9.53 -10.88
CA VAL A 25 1.35 -10.68 -9.95
C VAL A 25 -0.06 -10.97 -9.43
N HIS A 26 -0.88 -9.93 -9.27
CA HIS A 26 -2.24 -10.05 -8.74
C HIS A 26 -3.33 -10.04 -9.82
N GLU A 27 -2.96 -10.01 -11.10
CA GLU A 27 -3.90 -9.97 -12.25
C GLU A 27 -4.91 -8.80 -12.16
N ILE A 28 -4.47 -7.64 -11.68
CA ILE A 28 -5.29 -6.42 -11.54
C ILE A 28 -4.76 -5.26 -12.38
N THR A 29 -5.54 -4.19 -12.49
CA THR A 29 -5.11 -2.98 -13.21
C THR A 29 -4.13 -2.15 -12.36
N MET A 30 -3.30 -1.34 -13.04
CA MET A 30 -2.43 -0.35 -12.38
C MET A 30 -3.20 0.62 -11.47
N THR A 31 -4.42 1.01 -11.86
CA THR A 31 -5.27 1.89 -11.06
C THR A 31 -5.74 1.20 -9.79
N GLU A 32 -6.11 -0.07 -9.88
CA GLU A 32 -6.52 -0.87 -8.73
C GLU A 32 -5.36 -1.13 -7.78
N ALA A 33 -4.17 -1.45 -8.31
CA ALA A 33 -2.94 -1.57 -7.53
C ALA A 33 -2.63 -0.28 -6.75
N LEU A 34 -2.72 0.88 -7.41
CA LEU A 34 -2.52 2.18 -6.75
C LEU A 34 -3.59 2.45 -5.69
N ARG A 35 -4.86 2.15 -5.98
CA ARG A 35 -5.98 2.28 -5.03
C ARG A 35 -5.75 1.44 -3.78
N MET A 36 -5.32 0.19 -3.95
CA MET A 36 -5.01 -0.72 -2.86
C MET A 36 -3.81 -0.22 -2.04
N ALA A 37 -2.74 0.23 -2.69
CA ALA A 37 -1.56 0.78 -1.99
C ALA A 37 -1.93 1.99 -1.12
N LEU A 38 -2.73 2.93 -1.66
CA LEU A 38 -3.20 4.09 -0.92
C LEU A 38 -4.12 3.69 0.26
N GLY A 39 -5.05 2.76 0.03
CA GLY A 39 -5.96 2.27 1.07
C GLY A 39 -5.23 1.57 2.21
N THR A 40 -4.25 0.72 1.89
CA THR A 40 -3.40 0.06 2.89
C THR A 40 -2.61 1.07 3.70
N GLN A 41 -1.99 2.07 3.06
CA GLN A 41 -1.24 3.11 3.77
C GLN A 41 -2.14 3.93 4.70
N ASP A 42 -3.33 4.31 4.26
CA ASP A 42 -4.31 5.05 5.07
C ASP A 42 -4.76 4.24 6.29
N PHE A 43 -5.07 2.95 6.10
CA PHE A 43 -5.44 2.06 7.19
C PHE A 43 -4.31 1.91 8.22
N LEU A 44 -3.09 1.59 7.78
CA LEU A 44 -1.94 1.44 8.66
C LEU A 44 -1.67 2.72 9.45
N THR A 45 -1.69 3.87 8.77
CA THR A 45 -1.52 5.18 9.41
C THR A 45 -2.58 5.43 10.48
N LYS A 46 -3.86 5.19 10.17
CA LYS A 46 -4.96 5.38 11.12
C LYS A 46 -4.85 4.50 12.34
N GLU A 47 -4.50 3.23 12.17
CA GLU A 47 -4.35 2.31 13.30
C GLU A 47 -3.16 2.67 14.19
N VAL A 48 -2.03 3.06 13.60
CA VAL A 48 -0.86 3.54 14.37
C VAL A 48 -1.19 4.83 15.13
N CYS A 49 -1.87 5.80 14.50
CA CYS A 49 -2.26 7.04 15.16
C CYS A 49 -3.21 6.84 16.35
N LYS A 50 -4.00 5.75 16.37
CA LYS A 50 -4.85 5.38 17.51
C LYS A 50 -4.09 4.66 18.62
N GLY A 51 -2.77 4.50 18.50
CA GLY A 51 -1.94 3.73 19.43
C GLY A 51 -1.88 2.23 19.11
N GLY A 52 -2.42 1.81 17.97
CA GLY A 52 -2.30 0.44 17.47
C GLY A 52 -0.86 0.10 17.07
N LYS A 53 -0.57 -1.20 16.96
CA LYS A 53 0.73 -1.72 16.55
C LYS A 53 0.58 -2.55 15.29
N VAL A 54 1.52 -2.39 14.35
CA VAL A 54 1.61 -3.23 13.17
C VAL A 54 2.62 -4.34 13.45
N LEU A 55 2.20 -5.59 13.25
CA LEU A 55 3.05 -6.78 13.39
C LEU A 55 3.25 -7.41 12.01
N VAL A 56 4.51 -7.73 11.68
CA VAL A 56 4.87 -8.47 10.47
C VAL A 56 5.38 -9.83 10.90
N GLU A 57 4.73 -10.88 10.41
CA GLU A 57 5.16 -12.26 10.61
C GLU A 57 6.12 -12.66 9.48
N ASP A 58 7.29 -13.19 9.84
CA ASP A 58 8.21 -13.76 8.87
C ASP A 58 7.81 -15.19 8.46
N LYS A 59 8.49 -15.75 7.46
CA LYS A 59 8.23 -17.13 6.99
C LYS A 59 8.53 -18.22 8.03
N ARG A 60 9.16 -17.86 9.16
CA ARG A 60 9.51 -18.76 10.27
C ARG A 60 8.55 -18.61 11.45
N GLY A 61 7.49 -17.81 11.31
CA GLY A 61 6.48 -17.56 12.35
C GLY A 61 6.93 -16.55 13.40
N LYS A 62 8.01 -15.80 13.16
CA LYS A 62 8.49 -14.77 14.09
C LYS A 62 7.79 -13.44 13.78
N PHE A 63 7.20 -12.85 14.81
CA PHE A 63 6.61 -11.51 14.71
C PHE A 63 7.65 -10.42 14.94
N HIS A 64 7.64 -9.43 14.05
CA HIS A 64 8.40 -8.19 14.13
C HIS A 64 7.42 -7.03 14.29
N GLN A 65 7.64 -6.17 15.29
CA GLN A 65 6.87 -4.93 15.39
C GLN A 65 7.41 -3.92 14.39
N LEU A 66 6.55 -3.43 13.51
CA LEU A 66 6.90 -2.39 12.55
C LEU A 66 6.69 -1.03 13.23
N LEU A 67 7.79 -0.33 13.53
CA LEU A 67 7.76 1.03 14.03
C LEU A 67 7.55 1.96 12.83
N THR A 68 6.33 2.45 12.65
CA THR A 68 6.04 3.51 11.68
C THR A 68 6.14 4.84 12.43
N VAL A 69 6.99 5.75 11.95
CA VAL A 69 7.13 7.14 12.45
C VAL A 69 6.05 8.01 11.83
#